data_AF-A0A358QSC0-F1
#
_entry.id   AF-A0A358QSC0-F1
#
_cell.length_a   1.000
_cell.length_b   1.000
_cell.length_c   1.000
_cell.angle_alpha   90.00
_cell.angle_beta   90.00
_cell.angle_gamma   90.00
#
_symmetry.space_group_name_H-M   'P 1'
#
loop_
_entity.id
_entity.type
_entity.pdbx_description
1 polymer ?
#
loop_
_entity_poly.entity_id
_entity_poly.type
_entity_poly.pdbx_seq_one_letter_code
_entity_poly.pdbx_strand_id
1 'polypeptide(L)'
;MSYFIMQILPYITLVVFTFGVLFRLGRWAGSRIVHNITLAPFPQRNSQVLGIFAAEVIFFRSLFSSDRPLWAGAWLMHMALFGAIGGHLVGIYFLGKQFVYLGMSEHLSEQMSALLGTSAGLALLAGLVYLLIRRLTVQKVKEVTGTSDYLQLVLLLAIVVVGNIMRLFEHDLGIAYAPAKDYVAHLLMLKPLPMDHLAITTPFFVLHLLFVQILLMVFPFSKLMHVFGMFANRWIINRVYKDPASGLPNVDIAAARQAGIGVPSGEGGV
;
A
#
# COMPACT_ATOMS: atom_id res chain seq x y z
N MET A 1 9.24 -23.34 18.37
CA MET A 1 9.41 -22.09 17.58
C MET A 1 8.08 -21.55 17.07
N SER A 2 7.19 -22.39 16.50
CA SER A 2 5.87 -21.95 16.00
C SER A 2 4.99 -21.24 17.03
N TYR A 3 5.03 -21.66 18.31
CA TYR A 3 4.30 -20.97 19.39
C TYR A 3 4.68 -19.48 19.48
N PHE A 4 5.98 -19.17 19.52
CA PHE A 4 6.44 -17.79 19.60
C PHE A 4 6.00 -16.99 18.36
N ILE A 5 6.19 -17.53 17.16
CA ILE A 5 5.89 -16.85 15.88
C ILE A 5 4.39 -16.59 15.72
N MET A 6 3.54 -17.54 16.13
CA MET A 6 2.10 -17.49 15.88
C MET A 6 1.31 -16.90 17.04
N GLN A 7 1.82 -16.92 18.27
CA GLN A 7 1.05 -16.50 19.44
C GLN A 7 1.64 -15.29 20.18
N ILE A 8 2.94 -15.07 20.15
CA ILE A 8 3.59 -13.96 20.89
C ILE A 8 4.00 -12.84 19.95
N LEU A 9 4.71 -13.19 18.87
CA LEU A 9 5.25 -12.25 17.89
C LEU A 9 4.18 -11.34 17.25
N PRO A 10 2.91 -11.77 17.01
CA PRO A 10 1.91 -10.89 16.41
C PRO A 10 1.60 -9.67 17.27
N TYR A 11 1.63 -9.82 18.60
CA TYR A 11 1.41 -8.72 19.53
C TYR A 11 2.60 -7.75 19.56
N ILE A 12 3.83 -8.28 19.56
CA ILE A 12 5.05 -7.46 19.42
C ILE A 12 5.02 -6.68 18.11
N THR A 13 4.66 -7.37 17.02
CA THR A 13 4.54 -6.79 15.68
C THR A 13 3.53 -5.66 15.66
N LEU A 14 2.36 -5.86 16.26
CA LEU A 14 1.31 -4.84 16.35
C LEU A 14 1.78 -3.59 17.11
N VAL A 15 2.47 -3.78 18.24
CA VAL A 15 3.04 -2.67 19.03
C VAL A 15 4.08 -1.91 18.20
N VAL A 16 5.08 -2.60 17.64
CA VAL A 16 6.15 -1.97 16.85
C VAL A 16 5.58 -1.22 15.63
N PHE A 17 4.67 -1.86 14.90
CA PHE A 17 4.01 -1.25 13.74
C PHE A 17 3.24 0.01 14.14
N THR A 18 2.39 -0.09 15.16
CA THR A 18 1.51 1.01 15.57
C THR A 18 2.32 2.20 16.09
N PHE A 19 3.22 1.98 17.04
CA PHE A 19 4.06 3.06 17.57
C PHE A 19 4.99 3.64 16.51
N GLY A 20 5.57 2.80 15.64
CA GLY A 20 6.41 3.25 14.55
C GLY A 20 5.65 4.14 13.55
N VAL A 21 4.42 3.76 13.18
CA VAL A 21 3.57 4.56 12.29
C VAL A 21 3.21 5.89 12.96
N LEU A 22 2.75 5.87 14.21
CA LEU A 22 2.39 7.08 14.96
C LEU A 22 3.59 8.03 15.10
N PHE A 23 4.77 7.51 15.44
CA PHE A 23 6.00 8.28 15.51
C PHE A 23 6.34 8.93 14.17
N ARG A 24 6.25 8.18 13.07
CA ARG A 24 6.56 8.69 11.73
C ARG A 24 5.56 9.76 11.29
N LEU A 25 4.27 9.53 11.50
CA LEU A 25 3.22 10.50 11.19
C LEU A 25 3.36 11.77 12.04
N GLY A 26 3.65 11.65 13.34
CA GLY A 26 3.89 12.78 14.24
C GLY A 26 5.08 13.63 13.79
N ARG A 27 6.18 13.00 13.37
CA ARG A 27 7.34 13.72 12.80
C ARG A 27 7.00 14.49 11.52
N TRP A 28 6.16 13.93 10.65
CA TRP A 28 5.71 14.63 9.45
C TRP A 28 4.77 15.79 9.78
N ALA A 29 3.82 15.58 10.69
CA ALA A 29 2.89 16.61 11.12
C ALA A 29 3.58 17.80 11.80
N GLY A 30 4.68 17.57 12.52
CA GLY A 30 5.49 18.63 13.13
C GLY A 30 6.36 19.42 12.15
N SER A 31 6.51 18.97 10.90
CA SER A 31 7.31 19.69 9.91
C SER A 31 6.58 20.93 9.40
N ARG A 32 7.23 22.10 9.47
CA ARG A 32 6.66 23.35 8.94
C ARG A 32 6.88 23.42 7.43
N ILE A 33 5.80 23.56 6.67
CA ILE A 33 5.86 23.80 5.22
C ILE A 33 5.97 25.30 5.03
N VAL A 34 7.17 25.78 4.67
CA VAL A 34 7.48 27.21 4.57
C VAL A 34 7.09 27.80 3.21
N HIS A 35 6.92 26.98 2.16
CA HIS A 35 6.72 27.46 0.78
C HIS A 35 5.53 26.78 0.09
N ASN A 36 4.84 27.55 -0.76
CA ASN A 36 3.77 27.05 -1.62
C ASN A 36 4.37 26.45 -2.88
N ILE A 37 4.28 25.14 -3.04
CA ILE A 37 4.74 24.42 -4.24
C ILE A 37 3.52 24.02 -5.04
N THR A 38 3.18 24.79 -6.06
CA THR A 38 2.17 24.40 -7.05
C THR A 38 2.86 24.00 -8.33
N LEU A 39 2.57 22.77 -8.79
CA LEU A 39 3.00 22.31 -10.11
C LEU A 39 1.87 22.55 -11.11
N ALA A 40 2.23 22.84 -12.36
CA ALA A 40 1.25 22.90 -13.44
C ALA A 40 0.63 21.51 -13.67
N PRO A 41 -0.68 21.41 -13.97
CA PRO A 41 -1.67 22.50 -14.11
C PRO A 41 -2.18 22.99 -12.76
N PHE A 42 -2.19 24.31 -12.54
CA PHE A 42 -2.65 24.94 -11.29
C PHE A 42 -4.18 24.81 -11.17
N PRO A 43 -4.70 23.95 -10.26
CA PRO A 43 -6.13 23.74 -10.15
C PRO A 43 -6.79 24.95 -9.48
N GLN A 44 -7.90 25.41 -10.08
CA GLN A 44 -8.65 26.58 -9.60
C GLN A 44 -9.83 26.19 -8.70
N ARG A 45 -10.20 24.89 -8.70
CA ARG A 45 -11.36 24.36 -7.97
C ARG A 45 -11.01 23.04 -7.31
N ASN A 46 -11.60 22.78 -6.13
CA ASN A 46 -11.42 21.52 -5.40
C ASN A 46 -11.82 20.28 -6.22
N SER A 47 -12.77 20.40 -7.16
CA SER A 47 -13.14 19.31 -8.07
C SER A 47 -12.00 18.93 -9.03
N GLN A 48 -11.21 19.90 -9.49
CA GLN A 48 -10.03 19.65 -10.31
C GLN A 48 -8.93 18.98 -9.50
N VAL A 49 -8.73 19.40 -8.24
CA VAL A 49 -7.80 18.76 -7.30
C VAL A 49 -8.16 17.30 -7.11
N LEU A 50 -9.44 17.01 -6.85
CA LEU A 50 -9.93 15.65 -6.69
C LEU A 50 -9.70 14.80 -7.95
N GLY A 51 -9.94 15.37 -9.14
CA GLY A 51 -9.70 14.68 -10.41
C GLY A 51 -8.23 14.35 -10.66
N ILE A 52 -7.32 15.30 -10.39
CA ILE A 52 -5.86 15.07 -10.46
C ILE A 52 -5.45 14.00 -9.46
N PHE A 53 -5.98 14.09 -8.25
CA PHE A 53 -5.67 13.18 -7.17
C PHE A 53 -6.13 11.76 -7.48
N ALA A 54 -7.36 11.59 -7.94
CA ALA A 54 -7.90 10.30 -8.36
C ALA A 54 -7.12 9.69 -9.53
N ALA A 55 -6.78 10.50 -10.54
CA ALA A 55 -5.98 10.03 -11.68
C ALA A 55 -4.58 9.58 -11.25
N GLU A 56 -3.99 10.25 -10.27
CA GLU A 56 -2.69 9.90 -9.75
C GLU A 56 -2.72 8.67 -8.85
N VAL A 57 -3.79 8.43 -8.10
CA VAL A 57 -3.93 7.23 -7.25
C VAL A 57 -4.31 5.99 -8.06
N ILE A 58 -5.22 6.12 -9.04
CA ILE A 58 -5.76 4.97 -9.79
C ILE A 58 -4.85 4.61 -10.97
N PHE A 59 -4.40 5.61 -11.73
CA PHE A 59 -3.71 5.40 -13.00
C PHE A 59 -2.24 5.78 -12.95
N PHE A 60 -1.71 6.27 -11.83
CA PHE A 60 -0.33 6.75 -11.72
C PHE A 60 0.03 7.68 -12.88
N ARG A 61 -0.87 8.63 -13.20
CA ARG A 61 -0.84 9.45 -14.42
C ARG A 61 0.53 10.10 -14.64
N SER A 62 1.13 10.67 -13.60
CA SER A 62 2.45 11.30 -13.69
C SER A 62 3.52 10.30 -14.11
N LEU A 63 3.49 9.09 -13.55
CA LEU A 63 4.43 8.01 -13.87
C LEU A 63 4.23 7.49 -15.29
N PHE A 64 2.97 7.35 -15.74
CA PHE A 64 2.66 6.96 -17.12
C PHE A 64 3.27 7.91 -18.13
N SER A 65 3.24 9.22 -17.84
CA SER A 65 3.82 10.23 -18.71
C SER A 65 5.35 10.25 -18.69
N SER A 66 5.98 9.88 -17.57
CA SER A 66 7.44 9.98 -17.43
C SER A 66 8.20 8.71 -17.82
N ASP A 67 7.68 7.54 -17.44
CA ASP A 67 8.36 6.25 -17.57
C ASP A 67 7.34 5.11 -17.73
N ARG A 68 6.92 4.88 -18.98
CA ARG A 68 5.93 3.85 -19.32
C ARG A 68 6.34 2.43 -18.90
N PRO A 69 7.60 2.00 -19.05
CA PRO A 69 8.04 0.69 -18.55
C PRO A 69 7.87 0.56 -17.02
N LEU A 70 8.33 1.55 -16.26
CA LEU A 70 8.14 1.55 -14.81
C LEU A 70 6.66 1.57 -14.45
N TRP A 71 5.86 2.37 -15.15
CA TRP A 71 4.42 2.42 -14.96
C TRP A 71 3.77 1.04 -15.12
N ALA A 72 4.06 0.31 -16.19
CA ALA A 72 3.43 -0.99 -16.44
C ALA A 72 3.70 -1.97 -15.29
N GLY A 73 4.96 -2.07 -14.85
CA GLY A 73 5.33 -2.93 -13.73
C GLY A 73 4.78 -2.47 -12.39
N ALA A 74 4.88 -1.17 -12.10
CA ALA A 74 4.40 -0.61 -10.84
C ALA A 74 2.87 -0.67 -10.72
N TRP A 75 2.14 -0.37 -11.79
CA TRP A 75 0.68 -0.40 -11.80
C TRP A 75 0.16 -1.83 -11.65
N LEU A 76 0.70 -2.78 -12.42
CA LEU A 76 0.35 -4.20 -12.28
C LEU A 76 0.61 -4.69 -10.85
N MET A 77 1.79 -4.40 -10.31
CA MET A 77 2.16 -4.78 -8.94
C MET A 77 1.19 -4.21 -7.90
N HIS A 78 0.85 -2.92 -7.96
CA HIS A 78 -0.05 -2.31 -6.98
C HIS A 78 -1.50 -2.81 -7.12
N MET A 79 -2.02 -2.93 -8.33
CA MET A 79 -3.39 -3.44 -8.54
C MET A 79 -3.51 -4.88 -8.05
N ALA A 80 -2.51 -5.72 -8.34
CA ALA A 80 -2.45 -7.07 -7.83
C ALA A 80 -2.26 -7.13 -6.31
N LEU A 81 -1.47 -6.21 -5.73
CA LEU A 81 -1.32 -6.08 -4.27
C LEU A 81 -2.65 -5.69 -3.59
N PHE A 82 -3.37 -4.71 -4.13
CA PHE A 82 -4.69 -4.33 -3.62
C PHE A 82 -5.70 -5.48 -3.75
N GLY A 83 -5.68 -6.20 -4.88
CA GLY A 83 -6.46 -7.41 -5.08
C GLY A 83 -6.14 -8.50 -4.05
N ALA A 84 -4.86 -8.73 -3.77
CA ALA A 84 -4.41 -9.69 -2.78
C ALA A 84 -4.85 -9.28 -1.37
N ILE A 85 -4.62 -8.03 -0.95
CA ILE A 85 -5.05 -7.52 0.37
C ILE A 85 -6.57 -7.59 0.50
N GLY A 86 -7.31 -7.13 -0.51
CA GLY A 86 -8.77 -7.22 -0.53
C GLY A 86 -9.27 -8.67 -0.46
N GLY A 87 -8.62 -9.58 -1.17
CA GLY A 87 -8.90 -11.01 -1.12
C GLY A 87 -8.62 -11.64 0.25
N HIS A 88 -7.58 -11.21 0.97
CA HIS A 88 -7.34 -11.65 2.35
C HIS A 88 -8.47 -11.18 3.27
N LEU A 89 -8.88 -9.91 3.18
CA LEU A 89 -9.93 -9.37 4.04
C LEU A 89 -11.29 -10.01 3.75
N VAL A 90 -11.72 -9.97 2.49
CA VAL A 90 -13.06 -10.41 2.07
C VAL A 90 -13.11 -11.94 1.98
N GLY A 91 -12.13 -12.56 1.33
CA GLY A 91 -12.11 -14.01 1.10
C GLY A 91 -11.98 -14.80 2.40
N ILE A 92 -11.12 -14.41 3.33
CA ILE A 92 -11.01 -15.09 4.63
C ILE A 92 -12.26 -14.84 5.46
N TYR A 93 -12.78 -13.61 5.50
CA TYR A 93 -13.96 -13.29 6.30
C TYR A 93 -15.21 -14.05 5.84
N PHE A 94 -15.47 -14.08 4.53
CA PHE A 94 -16.60 -14.78 3.93
C PHE A 94 -16.32 -16.24 3.56
N LEU A 95 -15.13 -16.77 3.88
CA LEU A 95 -14.72 -18.13 3.54
C LEU A 95 -14.85 -18.45 2.04
N GLY A 96 -14.56 -17.48 1.17
CA GLY A 96 -14.71 -17.61 -0.29
C GLY A 96 -16.15 -17.47 -0.80
N LYS A 97 -17.13 -17.23 0.07
CA LYS A 97 -18.56 -17.16 -0.25
C LYS A 97 -19.09 -15.74 -0.46
N GLN A 98 -18.21 -14.75 -0.69
CA GLN A 98 -18.61 -13.34 -0.83
C GLN A 98 -19.56 -13.06 -2.00
N PHE A 99 -19.51 -13.85 -3.09
CA PHE A 99 -20.38 -13.64 -4.24
C PHE A 99 -21.77 -14.27 -4.08
N VAL A 100 -22.00 -15.06 -3.04
CA VAL A 100 -23.33 -15.57 -2.69
C VAL A 100 -24.28 -14.41 -2.37
N TYR A 101 -23.77 -13.36 -1.72
CA TYR A 101 -24.53 -12.12 -1.47
C TYR A 101 -24.88 -11.34 -2.73
N LEU A 102 -24.28 -11.68 -3.87
CA LEU A 102 -24.57 -11.12 -5.19
C LEU A 102 -25.42 -12.08 -6.04
N GLY A 103 -25.97 -13.15 -5.43
CA GLY A 103 -26.87 -14.10 -6.08
C GLY A 103 -26.20 -15.29 -6.76
N MET A 104 -24.89 -15.51 -6.54
CA MET A 104 -24.20 -16.70 -7.06
C MET A 104 -24.41 -17.93 -6.18
N SER A 105 -24.24 -19.13 -6.73
CA SER A 105 -24.15 -20.36 -5.93
C SER A 105 -22.88 -20.39 -5.09
N GLU A 106 -22.88 -21.13 -3.98
CA GLU A 106 -21.70 -21.26 -3.11
C GLU A 106 -20.48 -21.77 -3.87
N HIS A 107 -20.66 -22.83 -4.67
CA HIS A 107 -19.60 -23.42 -5.48
C HIS A 107 -19.00 -22.41 -6.48
N LEU A 108 -19.86 -21.64 -7.16
CA LEU A 108 -19.39 -20.62 -8.10
C LEU A 108 -18.65 -19.49 -7.37
N SER A 109 -19.13 -19.07 -6.20
CA SER A 109 -18.44 -18.07 -5.38
C SER A 109 -17.04 -18.53 -4.98
N GLU A 110 -16.91 -19.77 -4.50
CA GLU A 110 -15.62 -20.35 -4.10
C GLU A 110 -14.66 -20.42 -5.29
N GLN A 111 -15.13 -20.88 -6.46
CA GLN A 111 -14.33 -20.90 -7.70
C GLN A 111 -13.87 -19.51 -8.12
N MET A 112 -14.77 -18.52 -8.10
CA MET A 112 -14.44 -17.14 -8.44
C MET A 112 -13.45 -16.55 -7.43
N SER A 113 -13.63 -16.84 -6.15
CA SER A 113 -12.67 -16.43 -5.11
C SER A 113 -11.31 -17.08 -5.30
N ALA A 114 -11.28 -18.37 -5.67
CA ALA A 114 -10.06 -19.10 -6.00
C ALA A 114 -9.32 -18.44 -7.16
N LEU A 115 -10.03 -18.23 -8.28
CA LEU A 115 -9.50 -17.63 -9.50
C LEU A 115 -8.97 -16.21 -9.27
N LEU A 116 -9.74 -15.34 -8.60
CA LEU A 116 -9.32 -13.97 -8.32
C LEU A 116 -8.10 -13.92 -7.38
N GLY A 117 -8.08 -14.75 -6.34
CA GLY A 117 -6.95 -14.84 -5.43
C GLY A 117 -5.68 -15.33 -6.14
N THR A 118 -5.77 -16.39 -6.94
CA THR A 118 -4.63 -16.96 -7.66
C THR A 118 -4.13 -16.01 -8.75
N SER A 119 -5.02 -15.40 -9.53
CA SER A 119 -4.63 -14.44 -10.57
C SER A 119 -3.97 -13.18 -9.98
N ALA A 120 -4.50 -12.64 -8.87
CA ALA A 120 -3.86 -11.54 -8.14
C ALA A 120 -2.48 -11.95 -7.60
N GLY A 121 -2.34 -13.14 -7.01
CA GLY A 121 -1.07 -13.65 -6.51
C GLY A 121 0.00 -13.80 -7.59
N LEU A 122 -0.36 -14.33 -8.76
CA LEU A 122 0.54 -14.49 -9.90
C LEU A 122 0.89 -13.16 -10.57
N ALA A 123 -0.08 -12.27 -10.74
CA ALA A 123 0.15 -10.91 -11.26
C ALA A 123 1.08 -10.11 -10.34
N LEU A 124 0.90 -10.24 -9.02
CA LEU A 124 1.75 -9.60 -8.02
C LEU A 124 3.18 -10.15 -8.09
N LEU A 125 3.34 -11.47 -8.21
CA LEU A 125 4.64 -12.12 -8.39
C LEU A 125 5.35 -11.61 -9.65
N ALA A 126 4.65 -11.60 -10.79
CA ALA A 126 5.20 -11.10 -12.05
C ALA A 126 5.61 -9.62 -11.97
N GLY A 127 4.78 -8.77 -11.37
CA GLY A 127 5.10 -7.36 -11.16
C GLY A 127 6.33 -7.15 -10.27
N LEU A 128 6.46 -7.90 -9.17
CA LEU A 128 7.62 -7.83 -8.28
C LEU A 128 8.90 -8.32 -8.96
N VAL A 129 8.85 -9.44 -9.68
CA VAL A 129 9.99 -9.95 -10.46
C VAL A 129 10.42 -8.95 -11.52
N TYR A 130 9.48 -8.38 -12.27
CA TYR A 130 9.78 -7.34 -13.26
C TYR A 130 10.49 -6.13 -12.62
N LEU A 131 9.96 -5.62 -11.51
CA LEU A 131 10.55 -4.47 -10.81
C LEU A 131 11.93 -4.79 -10.25
N LEU A 132 12.17 -6.03 -9.80
CA LEU A 132 13.47 -6.48 -9.32
C LEU A 132 14.47 -6.55 -10.47
N ILE A 133 14.10 -7.19 -11.58
CA ILE A 133 14.93 -7.25 -12.80
C ILE A 133 15.29 -5.84 -13.26
N ARG A 134 14.30 -4.94 -13.38
CA ARG A 134 14.52 -3.55 -13.78
C ARG A 134 15.52 -2.84 -12.87
N ARG A 135 15.43 -3.08 -11.56
CA ARG A 135 16.34 -2.50 -10.57
C ARG A 135 17.78 -3.02 -10.70
N LEU A 136 17.95 -4.27 -11.15
CA LEU A 136 19.25 -4.90 -11.34
C LEU A 136 19.89 -4.59 -12.70
N THR A 137 19.09 -4.31 -13.73
CA THR A 137 19.56 -4.19 -15.12
C THR A 137 19.65 -2.74 -15.62
N VAL A 138 18.76 -1.84 -15.17
CA VAL A 138 18.74 -0.46 -15.67
C VAL A 138 19.73 0.41 -14.89
N GLN A 139 20.81 0.84 -15.55
CA GLN A 139 21.92 1.57 -14.92
C GLN A 139 21.48 2.80 -14.12
N LYS A 140 20.65 3.67 -14.71
CA LYS A 140 20.11 4.88 -14.04
C LYS A 140 19.34 4.55 -12.75
N VAL A 141 18.69 3.38 -12.70
CA VAL A 141 17.91 2.95 -11.54
C VAL A 141 18.85 2.42 -10.45
N LYS A 142 19.88 1.67 -10.84
CA LYS A 142 20.90 1.14 -9.91
C LYS A 142 21.61 2.27 -9.17
N GLU A 143 21.96 3.34 -9.89
CA GLU A 143 22.67 4.50 -9.35
C GLU A 143 21.91 5.22 -8.23
N VAL A 144 20.58 5.20 -8.26
CA VAL A 144 19.72 5.84 -7.25
C VAL A 144 19.10 4.85 -6.25
N THR A 145 19.43 3.56 -6.37
CA THR A 145 18.86 2.50 -5.53
C THR A 145 19.72 2.29 -4.29
N GLY A 146 19.09 2.31 -3.11
CA GLY A 146 19.74 1.94 -1.85
C GLY A 146 19.52 0.48 -1.48
N THR A 147 20.32 -0.07 -0.57
CA THR A 147 20.18 -1.46 -0.07
C THR A 147 18.78 -1.77 0.44
N SER A 148 18.14 -0.80 1.13
CA SER A 148 16.78 -0.96 1.64
C SER A 148 15.74 -1.25 0.56
N ASP A 149 15.95 -0.77 -0.67
CA ASP A 149 15.04 -0.99 -1.79
C ASP A 149 15.06 -2.45 -2.25
N TYR A 150 16.23 -3.07 -2.28
CA TYR A 150 16.37 -4.49 -2.58
C TYR A 150 15.76 -5.34 -1.47
N LEU A 151 16.08 -5.03 -0.21
CA LEU A 151 15.60 -5.80 0.93
C LEU A 151 14.06 -5.81 1.03
N GLN A 152 13.41 -4.65 0.83
CA GLN A 152 11.95 -4.57 0.83
C GLN A 152 11.34 -5.38 -0.33
N LEU A 153 11.94 -5.28 -1.52
CA LEU A 153 11.43 -5.98 -2.70
C LEU A 153 11.59 -7.50 -2.59
N VAL A 154 12.72 -7.96 -2.05
CA VAL A 154 12.99 -9.38 -1.78
C VAL A 154 12.06 -9.90 -0.69
N LEU A 155 11.81 -9.13 0.38
CA LEU A 155 10.86 -9.52 1.42
C LEU A 155 9.44 -9.68 0.87
N LEU A 156 8.97 -8.72 0.06
CA LEU A 156 7.68 -8.83 -0.61
C LEU A 156 7.62 -10.04 -1.54
N LEU A 157 8.69 -10.29 -2.31
CA LEU A 157 8.78 -11.46 -3.18
C LEU A 157 8.70 -12.77 -2.39
N ALA A 158 9.40 -12.86 -1.26
CA ALA A 158 9.34 -14.03 -0.39
C ALA A 158 7.94 -14.29 0.17
N ILE A 159 7.25 -13.24 0.65
CA ILE A 159 5.86 -13.33 1.11
C ILE A 159 4.95 -13.87 0.00
N VAL A 160 5.08 -13.30 -1.19
CA VAL A 160 4.23 -13.64 -2.35
C VAL A 160 4.53 -15.04 -2.87
N VAL A 161 5.79 -15.46 -2.90
CA VAL A 161 6.17 -16.83 -3.29
C VAL A 161 5.57 -17.84 -2.32
N VAL A 162 5.76 -17.64 -1.01
CA VAL A 162 5.19 -18.53 0.01
C VAL A 162 3.66 -18.53 -0.06
N GLY A 163 3.03 -17.37 -0.23
CA GLY A 163 1.57 -17.28 -0.37
C GLY A 163 1.03 -17.99 -1.62
N ASN A 164 1.72 -17.86 -2.76
CA ASN A 164 1.36 -18.58 -3.98
C ASN A 164 1.56 -20.09 -3.83
N ILE A 165 2.61 -20.55 -3.15
CA ILE A 165 2.79 -21.98 -2.84
C ILE A 165 1.59 -22.50 -2.06
N MET A 166 1.19 -21.82 -0.99
CA MET A 166 0.02 -22.23 -0.20
C MET A 166 -1.27 -22.22 -1.01
N ARG A 167 -1.43 -21.29 -1.95
CA ARG A 167 -2.64 -21.17 -2.76
C ARG A 167 -2.71 -22.21 -3.88
N LEU A 168 -1.59 -22.49 -4.54
CA LEU A 168 -1.52 -23.45 -5.65
C LEU A 168 -1.51 -24.90 -5.14
N PHE A 169 -0.97 -25.13 -3.95
CA PHE A 169 -0.86 -26.44 -3.31
C PHE A 169 -1.66 -26.47 -2.02
N GLU A 170 -2.90 -25.97 -2.03
CA GLU A 170 -3.73 -25.78 -0.83
C GLU A 170 -3.92 -27.05 -0.02
N HIS A 171 -4.15 -28.17 -0.70
CA HIS A 171 -4.38 -29.48 -0.06
C HIS A 171 -3.16 -30.00 0.71
N ASP A 172 -1.96 -29.81 0.17
CA ASP A 172 -0.75 -30.46 0.70
C ASP A 172 0.12 -29.50 1.55
N LEU A 173 0.22 -28.25 1.13
CA LEU A 173 1.15 -27.25 1.69
C LEU A 173 0.43 -26.01 2.23
N GLY A 174 -0.85 -25.83 1.91
CA GLY A 174 -1.61 -24.64 2.27
C GLY A 174 -2.49 -24.79 3.51
N ILE A 175 -3.43 -23.86 3.62
CA ILE A 175 -4.43 -23.83 4.68
C ILE A 175 -5.75 -23.32 4.10
N ALA A 176 -6.85 -23.98 4.44
CA ALA A 176 -8.18 -23.53 4.06
C ALA A 176 -8.57 -22.23 4.81
N TYR A 177 -9.56 -21.51 4.28
CA TYR A 177 -9.99 -20.24 4.87
C TYR A 177 -10.49 -20.37 6.33
N ALA A 178 -11.18 -21.45 6.68
CA ALA A 178 -11.79 -21.57 8.01
C ALA A 178 -10.75 -21.63 9.14
N PRO A 179 -9.73 -22.51 9.11
CA PRO A 179 -8.64 -22.49 10.08
C PRO A 179 -7.84 -21.18 10.10
N ALA A 180 -7.65 -20.53 8.95
CA ALA A 180 -6.99 -19.22 8.90
C ALA A 180 -7.82 -18.12 9.57
N LYS A 181 -9.13 -18.10 9.34
CA LYS A 181 -10.09 -17.21 9.99
C LYS A 181 -10.14 -17.44 11.50
N ASP A 182 -10.16 -18.70 11.92
CA ASP A 182 -10.20 -19.07 13.34
C ASP A 182 -8.95 -18.60 14.08
N TYR A 183 -7.77 -18.75 13.48
CA TYR A 183 -6.52 -18.21 14.01
C TYR A 183 -6.57 -16.68 14.19
N VAL A 184 -7.06 -15.94 13.18
CA VAL A 184 -7.20 -14.47 13.28
C VAL A 184 -8.19 -14.10 14.39
N ALA A 185 -9.31 -14.81 14.53
CA ALA A 185 -10.27 -14.57 15.59
C ALA A 185 -9.67 -14.77 16.98
N HIS A 186 -8.90 -15.85 17.19
CA HIS A 186 -8.22 -16.12 18.46
C HIS A 186 -7.19 -15.06 18.82
N LEU A 187 -6.40 -14.59 17.84
CA LEU A 187 -5.47 -13.48 18.04
C LEU A 187 -6.19 -12.22 18.53
N LEU A 188 -7.32 -11.86 17.91
CA LEU A 188 -8.12 -10.69 18.26
C LEU A 188 -8.80 -10.82 19.63
N MET A 189 -9.22 -12.04 19.98
CA MET A 189 -9.80 -12.34 21.30
C MET A 189 -8.77 -12.46 22.42
N LEU A 190 -7.47 -12.29 22.12
CA LEU A 190 -6.36 -12.48 23.06
C LEU A 190 -6.38 -13.88 23.71
N LYS A 191 -6.80 -14.89 22.94
CA LYS A 191 -6.87 -16.28 23.39
C LYS A 191 -5.83 -17.11 22.66
N PRO A 192 -5.00 -17.88 23.37
CA PRO A 192 -4.06 -18.77 22.71
C PRO A 192 -4.80 -19.89 21.98
N LEU A 193 -4.29 -20.25 20.82
CA LEU A 193 -4.83 -21.34 20.01
C LEU A 193 -4.17 -22.67 20.42
N PRO A 194 -4.88 -23.80 20.39
CA PRO A 194 -4.29 -25.12 20.66
C PRO A 194 -3.11 -25.41 19.72
N MET A 195 -2.04 -26.03 20.24
CA MET A 195 -0.79 -26.25 19.49
C MET A 195 -0.92 -27.24 18.33
N ASP A 196 -1.93 -28.09 18.37
CA ASP A 196 -2.34 -29.04 17.33
C ASP A 196 -3.27 -28.42 16.27
N HIS A 197 -3.65 -27.15 16.44
CA HIS A 197 -4.49 -26.46 15.46
C HIS A 197 -3.76 -26.32 14.11
N LEU A 198 -4.50 -26.53 13.02
CA LEU A 198 -3.94 -26.59 11.66
C LEU A 198 -3.10 -25.36 11.30
N ALA A 199 -3.54 -24.15 11.68
CA ALA A 199 -2.76 -22.93 11.48
C ALA A 199 -1.36 -22.95 12.10
N ILE A 200 -1.18 -23.62 13.24
CA ILE A 200 0.12 -23.73 13.91
C ILE A 200 0.96 -24.84 13.30
N THR A 201 0.33 -25.92 12.85
CA THR A 201 1.01 -27.10 12.30
C THR A 201 1.35 -26.97 10.82
N THR A 202 0.70 -26.09 10.06
CA THR A 202 0.98 -25.84 8.64
C THR A 202 2.23 -24.96 8.46
N PRO A 203 3.38 -25.51 8.02
CA PRO A 203 4.65 -24.77 8.04
C PRO A 203 4.68 -23.54 7.12
N PHE A 204 4.08 -23.63 5.93
CA PHE A 204 4.05 -22.51 4.99
C PHE A 204 3.15 -21.37 5.49
N PHE A 205 2.07 -21.65 6.23
CA PHE A 205 1.27 -20.60 6.86
C PHE A 205 2.06 -19.87 7.95
N VAL A 206 2.79 -20.62 8.79
CA VAL A 206 3.68 -20.04 9.81
C VAL A 206 4.78 -19.19 9.17
N LEU A 207 5.37 -19.67 8.07
CA LEU A 207 6.41 -18.93 7.35
C LEU A 207 5.86 -17.67 6.67
N HIS A 208 4.68 -17.76 6.05
CA HIS A 208 4.01 -16.62 5.44
C HIS A 208 3.74 -15.53 6.50
N LEU A 209 3.17 -15.93 7.64
CA LEU A 209 2.90 -15.04 8.76
C LEU A 209 4.17 -14.47 9.37
N LEU A 210 5.26 -15.23 9.46
CA LEU A 210 6.55 -14.70 9.89
C LEU A 210 7.03 -13.58 8.97
N PHE A 211 7.01 -13.79 7.66
CA PHE A 211 7.45 -12.76 6.71
C PHE A 211 6.53 -11.53 6.71
N VAL A 212 5.22 -11.71 6.83
CA VAL A 212 4.27 -10.60 6.99
C VAL A 212 4.54 -9.84 8.29
N GLN A 213 4.84 -10.52 9.40
CA GLN A 213 5.20 -9.87 10.65
C GLN A 213 6.50 -9.07 10.55
N ILE A 214 7.52 -9.61 9.88
CA ILE A 214 8.76 -8.87 9.56
C ILE A 214 8.45 -7.64 8.71
N LEU A 215 7.62 -7.78 7.68
CA LEU A 215 7.19 -6.66 6.84
C LEU A 215 6.53 -5.57 7.67
N LEU A 216 5.60 -5.91 8.55
CA LEU A 216 4.90 -4.96 9.41
C LEU A 216 5.86 -4.28 10.41
N MET A 217 6.79 -5.01 11.02
CA MET A 217 7.78 -4.41 11.92
C MET A 217 8.72 -3.42 11.19
N VAL A 218 9.11 -3.72 9.95
CA VAL A 218 9.98 -2.85 9.14
C VAL A 218 9.19 -1.70 8.49
N PHE A 219 7.90 -1.89 8.22
CA PHE A 219 7.02 -0.96 7.50
C PHE A 219 7.20 0.51 7.91
N PRO A 220 7.06 0.90 9.20
CA PRO A 220 7.09 2.31 9.61
C PRO A 220 8.44 3.00 9.40
N PHE A 221 9.52 2.22 9.26
CA PHE A 221 10.89 2.72 9.08
C PHE A 221 11.36 2.64 7.63
N SER A 222 10.46 2.25 6.72
CA SER A 222 10.78 1.91 5.34
C SER A 222 10.11 2.87 4.34
N LYS A 223 10.41 2.67 3.05
CA LYS A 223 9.76 3.43 1.97
C LYS A 223 8.29 3.01 1.76
N LEU A 224 7.82 1.93 2.39
CA LEU A 224 6.42 1.49 2.34
C LEU A 224 5.46 2.52 2.98
N MET A 225 5.96 3.37 3.88
CA MET A 225 5.23 4.55 4.38
C MET A 225 4.81 5.54 3.28
N HIS A 226 5.28 5.36 2.04
CA HIS A 226 4.83 6.18 0.90
C HIS A 226 3.32 6.19 0.73
N VAL A 227 2.58 5.14 1.14
CA VAL A 227 1.12 5.13 1.04
C VAL A 227 0.53 6.34 1.78
N PHE A 228 0.94 6.58 3.02
CA PHE A 228 0.48 7.72 3.81
C PHE A 228 1.05 9.05 3.31
N GLY A 229 2.35 9.05 2.99
CA GLY A 229 3.05 10.24 2.51
C GLY A 229 2.53 10.76 1.16
N MET A 230 2.05 9.86 0.29
CA MET A 230 1.50 10.20 -1.02
C MET A 230 0.26 11.08 -0.86
N PHE A 231 -0.70 10.70 -0.02
CA PHE A 231 -1.92 11.50 0.21
C PHE A 231 -1.58 12.91 0.70
N ALA A 232 -0.71 13.01 1.71
CA ALA A 232 -0.29 14.30 2.26
C ALA A 232 0.43 15.16 1.22
N ASN A 233 1.43 14.60 0.53
CA ASN A 233 2.23 15.32 -0.46
C ASN A 233 1.37 15.83 -1.61
N ARG A 234 0.49 14.99 -2.15
CA ARG A 234 -0.39 15.36 -3.25
C ARG A 234 -1.43 16.39 -2.85
N TRP A 235 -1.93 16.35 -1.62
CA TRP A 235 -2.78 17.43 -1.10
C TRP A 235 -2.01 18.75 -1.03
N ILE A 236 -0.79 18.75 -0.50
CA ILE A 236 0.05 19.96 -0.38
C ILE A 236 0.36 20.58 -1.75
N ILE A 237 0.67 19.74 -2.75
CA ILE A 237 1.05 20.20 -4.10
C ILE A 237 -0.15 20.70 -4.91
N ASN A 238 -1.30 20.01 -4.80
CA ASN A 238 -2.45 20.26 -5.67
C ASN A 238 -3.57 21.08 -5.00
N ARG A 239 -3.44 21.49 -3.73
CA ARG A 239 -4.47 22.34 -3.10
C ARG A 239 -4.64 23.64 -3.87
N VAL A 240 -5.88 24.13 -3.95
CA VAL A 240 -6.16 25.44 -4.55
C VAL A 240 -5.54 26.50 -3.65
N TYR A 241 -4.56 27.23 -4.17
CA TYR A 241 -4.00 28.38 -3.46
C TYR A 241 -4.85 29.59 -3.79
N LYS A 242 -5.39 30.21 -2.73
CA LYS A 242 -6.08 31.49 -2.84
C LYS A 242 -5.09 32.65 -2.80
N ASP A 243 -3.93 32.48 -2.15
CA ASP A 243 -2.86 33.47 -2.04
C ASP A 243 -1.62 33.04 -2.83
N PRO A 244 -0.92 33.96 -3.51
CA PRO A 244 0.34 33.66 -4.17
C PRO A 244 1.39 33.20 -3.15
N ALA A 245 2.35 32.39 -3.60
CA ALA A 245 3.48 31.98 -2.77
C ALA A 245 4.21 33.21 -2.20
N SER A 246 4.17 33.37 -0.88
CA SER A 246 4.95 34.40 -0.18
C SER A 246 6.44 34.25 -0.55
N GLY A 247 7.06 35.32 -1.05
CA GLY A 247 8.51 35.38 -1.28
C GLY A 247 9.02 35.00 -2.67
N LEU A 248 8.19 34.91 -3.71
CA LEU A 248 8.71 34.84 -5.09
C LEU A 248 9.36 36.18 -5.47
N PRO A 249 10.67 36.23 -5.80
CA PRO A 249 11.29 37.45 -6.30
C PRO A 249 10.59 37.88 -7.59
N ASN A 250 10.27 39.17 -7.71
CA ASN A 250 9.67 39.80 -8.89
C ASN A 250 8.19 39.46 -9.20
N VAL A 251 7.40 38.97 -8.24
CA VAL A 251 5.94 38.91 -8.41
C VAL A 251 5.32 40.20 -7.90
N ASP A 252 4.93 41.07 -8.83
CA ASP A 252 4.09 42.22 -8.51
C ASP A 252 2.67 41.72 -8.16
N ILE A 253 2.39 41.71 -6.86
CA ILE A 253 1.11 41.27 -6.30
C ILE A 253 -0.04 42.15 -6.81
N ALA A 254 0.20 43.43 -7.10
CA ALA A 254 -0.81 44.33 -7.64
C ALA A 254 -1.12 44.02 -9.11
N ALA A 255 -0.10 43.79 -9.93
CA ALA A 255 -0.28 43.36 -11.32
C ALA A 255 -0.96 41.98 -11.41
N ALA A 256 -0.59 41.04 -10.54
CA ALA A 256 -1.21 39.71 -10.47
C ALA A 256 -2.69 39.79 -10.08
N ARG A 257 -3.06 40.69 -9.15
CA ARG A 257 -4.46 40.99 -8.81
C ARG A 257 -5.23 41.56 -10.00
N GLN A 258 -4.64 42.53 -10.73
CA GLN A 258 -5.27 43.13 -11.91
C GLN A 258 -5.46 42.12 -13.06
N ALA A 259 -4.54 41.16 -13.20
CA ALA A 259 -4.63 40.11 -14.20
C ALA A 259 -5.56 38.94 -13.80
N GLY A 260 -6.22 39.00 -12.63
CA GLY A 260 -7.14 37.96 -12.16
C GLY A 260 -6.45 36.66 -11.73
N ILE A 261 -5.14 36.70 -11.47
CA ILE A 261 -4.34 35.54 -11.10
C ILE A 261 -4.50 35.29 -9.60
N GLY A 262 -5.65 34.75 -9.18
CA GLY A 262 -5.85 34.10 -7.88
C GLY A 262 -5.11 34.68 -6.67
N VAL A 263 -5.14 36.01 -6.49
CA VAL A 263 -4.63 36.70 -5.30
C VAL A 263 -5.83 37.35 -4.62
N PRO A 264 -6.12 37.14 -3.31
CA PRO A 264 -7.27 37.73 -2.65
C PRO A 264 -7.00 39.22 -2.43
N SER A 265 -8.07 40.01 -2.45
CA SER A 265 -8.05 41.37 -1.93
C SER A 265 -7.68 41.30 -0.45
N GLY A 266 -6.67 42.07 -0.04
CA GLY A 266 -6.12 42.04 1.32
C GLY A 266 -7.03 42.63 2.40
N GLU A 267 -8.35 42.38 2.35
CA GLU A 267 -9.34 42.89 3.29
C GLU A 267 -9.71 41.88 4.39
N GLY A 268 -8.70 41.14 4.88
CA GLY A 268 -8.84 40.21 6.01
C GLY A 268 -7.81 40.50 7.08
N GLY A 269 -7.86 41.71 7.67
CA GLY A 269 -7.10 42.04 8.87
C GLY A 269 -7.91 41.70 10.14
N VAL A 270 -7.36 40.84 10.98
CA VAL A 270 -7.05 40.97 12.43
C VAL A 270 -6.54 39.61 12.92
#